data_AF-A0A168F999-F1
#
_entry.id   AF-A0A168F999-F1
#
_cell.length_a   1.000
_cell.length_b   1.000
_cell.length_c   1.000
_cell.angle_alpha   90.00
_cell.angle_beta   90.00
_cell.angle_gamma   90.00
#
_symmetry.space_group_name_H-M   'P 1'
#
loop_
_entity.id
_entity.type
_entity.pdbx_description
1 polymer ?
#
loop_
_entity_poly.entity_id
_entity_poly.type
_entity_poly.pdbx_seq_one_letter_code
_entity_poly.pdbx_strand_id
1 'polypeptide(L)'
;MNNTRKGLFWNIRHSWWILLPFTFALNWVAFLYIGMKVKNKRWTKYGLIYAIPFFLHSISIRIFEGNSLDTAWGIAFLIGGVISISHAFKVRKEFLTRLEASQFAKRYLDETFIHQIESEYGLNSDVPKDAHFDRPVPTTVFTRGTLTRQS
;
A
#
# COMPACT_ATOMS: atom_id res chain seq x y z
N MET A 1 -10.18 -11.07 16.56
CA MET A 1 -11.40 -10.38 16.09
C MET A 1 -10.98 -9.08 15.42
N ASN A 2 -11.18 -8.93 14.11
CA ASN A 2 -10.82 -7.73 13.34
C ASN A 2 -12.06 -6.87 13.07
N ASN A 3 -12.19 -5.74 13.75
CA ASN A 3 -13.25 -4.76 13.50
C ASN A 3 -12.87 -3.82 12.34
N THR A 4 -12.63 -4.37 11.15
CA THR A 4 -12.63 -3.60 9.91
C THR A 4 -14.04 -3.73 9.34
N ARG A 5 -14.76 -2.62 9.07
CA ARG A 5 -16.13 -2.64 8.50
C ARG A 5 -16.24 -3.35 7.13
N LYS A 6 -15.12 -3.79 6.56
CA LYS A 6 -15.03 -4.47 5.26
C LYS A 6 -14.99 -5.98 5.45
N GLY A 7 -15.80 -6.70 4.67
CA GLY A 7 -15.93 -8.15 4.76
C GLY A 7 -14.65 -8.93 4.45
N LEU A 8 -14.63 -10.21 4.85
CA LEU A 8 -13.49 -11.12 4.71
C LEU A 8 -12.98 -11.23 3.25
N PHE A 9 -13.89 -11.13 2.28
CA PHE A 9 -13.58 -11.15 0.85
C PHE A 9 -12.68 -9.97 0.41
N TRP A 10 -12.89 -8.78 0.98
CA TRP A 10 -12.07 -7.59 0.69
C TRP A 10 -10.62 -7.81 1.15
N ASN A 11 -10.45 -8.39 2.34
CA ASN A 11 -9.13 -8.72 2.88
C ASN A 11 -8.40 -9.73 1.99
N ILE A 12 -9.08 -10.75 1.49
CA ILE A 12 -8.49 -11.77 0.62
C ILE A 12 -8.06 -11.15 -0.72
N ARG A 13 -8.96 -10.42 -1.40
CA ARG A 13 -8.68 -9.77 -2.69
C ARG A 13 -7.47 -8.83 -2.62
N HIS A 14 -7.33 -8.09 -1.53
CA HIS A 14 -6.22 -7.16 -1.35
C HIS A 14 -4.95 -7.80 -0.75
N SER A 15 -4.99 -9.07 -0.36
CA SER A 15 -3.84 -9.83 0.17
C SER A 15 -3.17 -10.76 -0.85
N TRP A 16 -3.60 -10.77 -2.12
CA TRP A 16 -3.02 -11.61 -3.18
C TRP A 16 -1.49 -11.52 -3.28
N TRP A 17 -0.93 -10.35 -3.00
CA TRP A 17 0.52 -10.10 -3.05
C TRP A 17 1.34 -10.94 -2.08
N ILE A 18 0.73 -11.56 -1.05
CA ILE A 18 1.41 -12.44 -0.10
C ILE A 18 1.86 -13.75 -0.74
N LEU A 19 1.27 -14.14 -1.88
CA LEU A 19 1.70 -15.32 -2.63
C LEU A 19 3.04 -15.11 -3.34
N LEU A 20 3.40 -13.86 -3.67
CA LEU A 20 4.66 -13.56 -4.34
C LEU A 20 5.89 -13.94 -3.49
N PRO A 21 5.92 -13.68 -2.17
CA PRO A 21 6.99 -14.15 -1.32
C PRO A 21 7.24 -15.66 -1.26
N PHE A 22 6.19 -16.46 -1.49
CA PHE A 22 6.32 -17.93 -1.51
C PHE A 22 7.15 -18.45 -2.68
N THR A 23 7.40 -17.62 -3.70
CA THR A 23 8.29 -17.98 -4.81
C THR A 23 9.77 -17.87 -4.47
N PHE A 24 10.13 -17.39 -3.26
CA PHE A 24 11.50 -17.15 -2.76
C PHE A 24 12.35 -16.14 -3.56
N ALA A 25 12.02 -15.89 -4.83
CA ALA A 25 12.70 -14.94 -5.71
C ALA A 25 11.89 -13.66 -5.94
N LEU A 26 10.56 -13.72 -6.02
CA LEU A 26 9.71 -12.54 -6.31
C LEU A 26 9.27 -11.75 -5.07
N ASN A 27 9.96 -11.96 -3.95
CA ASN A 27 9.77 -11.22 -2.70
C ASN A 27 9.80 -9.70 -2.93
N TRP A 28 10.76 -9.22 -3.71
CA TRP A 28 10.98 -7.80 -3.98
C TRP A 28 9.80 -7.14 -4.71
N VAL A 29 9.18 -7.85 -5.67
CA VAL A 29 8.00 -7.39 -6.42
C VAL A 29 6.83 -7.14 -5.47
N ALA A 30 6.64 -8.03 -4.49
CA ALA A 30 5.59 -7.91 -3.50
C ALA A 30 5.74 -6.63 -2.67
N PHE A 31 6.94 -6.39 -2.13
CA PHE A 31 7.23 -5.23 -1.29
C PHE A 31 7.21 -3.92 -2.08
N LEU A 32 7.66 -3.91 -3.34
CA LEU A 32 7.53 -2.75 -4.21
C LEU A 32 6.06 -2.43 -4.51
N TYR A 33 5.26 -3.44 -4.88
CA TYR A 33 3.84 -3.27 -5.19
C TYR A 33 3.07 -2.63 -4.03
N ILE A 34 3.22 -3.18 -2.81
CA ILE A 34 2.52 -2.66 -1.64
C ILE A 34 3.03 -1.27 -1.24
N GLY A 35 4.33 -1.01 -1.39
CA GLY A 35 4.94 0.29 -1.11
C GLY A 35 4.40 1.37 -2.03
N MET A 36 4.31 1.09 -3.32
CA MET A 36 3.73 2.01 -4.31
C MET A 36 2.24 2.23 -4.07
N LYS A 37 1.49 1.15 -3.80
CA LYS A 37 0.03 1.21 -3.65
C LYS A 37 -0.43 2.05 -2.46
N VAL A 38 0.33 2.05 -1.37
CA VAL A 38 0.04 2.82 -0.15
C VAL A 38 0.93 4.07 -0.04
N LYS A 39 1.75 4.36 -1.08
CA LYS A 39 2.73 5.45 -1.10
C LYS A 39 3.66 5.46 0.12
N ASN A 40 3.97 4.29 0.67
CA ASN A 40 4.83 4.15 1.84
C ASN A 40 6.29 3.94 1.42
N LYS A 41 7.09 5.02 1.53
CA LYS A 41 8.52 5.03 1.16
C LYS A 41 9.33 3.95 1.88
N ARG A 42 8.97 3.56 3.12
CA ARG A 42 9.70 2.52 3.87
C ARG A 42 9.56 1.15 3.21
N TRP A 43 8.37 0.79 2.76
CA TRP A 43 8.11 -0.50 2.10
C TRP A 43 8.71 -0.57 0.70
N THR A 44 8.67 0.54 -0.04
CA THR A 44 9.38 0.64 -1.32
C THR A 44 10.89 0.44 -1.14
N LYS A 45 11.49 1.00 -0.08
CA LYS A 45 12.90 0.75 0.24
C LYS A 45 13.18 -0.72 0.55
N TYR A 46 12.32 -1.40 1.32
CA TYR A 46 12.50 -2.84 1.55
C TYR A 46 12.44 -3.63 0.24
N GLY A 47 11.47 -3.34 -0.64
CA GLY A 47 11.42 -3.97 -1.96
C GLY A 47 12.70 -3.78 -2.77
N LEU A 48 13.29 -2.58 -2.73
CA LEU A 48 14.56 -2.30 -3.39
C LEU A 48 15.74 -3.08 -2.76
N ILE A 49 15.80 -3.17 -1.44
CA ILE A 49 16.82 -3.95 -0.72
C ILE A 49 16.70 -5.44 -1.07
N TYR A 50 15.48 -5.98 -1.09
CA TYR A 50 15.22 -7.38 -1.46
C TYR A 50 15.48 -7.66 -2.94
N ALA A 51 15.57 -6.65 -3.81
CA ALA A 51 15.93 -6.83 -5.20
C ALA A 51 17.44 -7.04 -5.41
N ILE A 52 18.29 -6.53 -4.50
CA ILE A 52 19.75 -6.61 -4.62
C ILE A 52 20.24 -8.05 -4.78
N PRO A 53 19.86 -9.02 -3.92
CA PRO A 53 20.32 -10.41 -4.06
C PRO A 53 19.86 -11.04 -5.38
N PHE A 54 18.66 -10.70 -5.86
CA PHE A 54 18.12 -11.22 -7.12
C PHE A 54 18.93 -10.75 -8.34
N PHE A 55 19.24 -9.46 -8.41
CA PHE A 55 20.08 -8.92 -9.48
C PHE A 55 21.52 -9.42 -9.37
N LEU A 56 22.07 -9.54 -8.17
CA LEU A 56 23.42 -10.03 -7.95
C LEU A 56 23.56 -11.50 -8.38
N HIS A 57 22.56 -12.33 -8.08
CA HIS A 57 22.48 -13.71 -8.60
C HIS A 57 22.38 -13.74 -10.13
N SER A 58 21.52 -12.89 -10.72
CA SER A 58 21.36 -12.82 -12.18
C SER A 58 22.66 -12.43 -12.90
N ILE A 59 23.43 -11.52 -12.32
CA ILE A 59 24.75 -11.12 -12.84
C ILE A 59 25.76 -12.26 -12.63
N SER A 60 25.74 -12.93 -11.47
CA SER A 60 26.62 -14.06 -11.15
C SER A 60 26.49 -15.18 -12.18
N ILE A 61 25.26 -15.55 -12.57
CA ILE A 61 25.01 -16.58 -13.60
C ILE A 61 25.64 -16.21 -14.94
N ARG A 62 25.72 -14.92 -15.27
CA ARG A 62 26.27 -14.44 -16.54
C ARG A 62 27.79 -14.35 -16.56
N ILE A 63 28.42 -14.10 -15.41
CA ILE A 63 29.87 -13.87 -15.30
C ILE A 63 30.61 -15.17 -14.97
N PHE A 64 30.05 -15.99 -14.08
CA PHE A 64 30.67 -17.21 -13.60
C PHE A 64 29.98 -18.43 -14.23
N GLU A 65 30.61 -19.04 -15.22
CA GLU A 65 30.18 -20.33 -15.75
C GLU A 65 30.63 -21.43 -14.78
N GLY A 66 29.72 -21.92 -13.94
CA GLY A 66 29.96 -23.09 -13.09
C GLY A 66 29.07 -23.22 -11.85
N ASN A 67 28.78 -24.46 -11.46
CA ASN A 67 27.84 -24.82 -10.39
C ASN A 67 28.30 -24.47 -8.97
N SER A 68 29.50 -23.90 -8.80
CA SER A 68 30.12 -23.72 -7.47
C SER A 68 29.40 -22.70 -6.58
N LEU A 69 28.70 -21.73 -7.17
CA LEU A 69 27.96 -20.70 -6.43
C LEU A 69 26.46 -20.98 -6.31
N ASP A 70 25.92 -21.94 -7.06
CA ASP A 70 24.48 -22.20 -7.13
C ASP A 70 23.92 -22.70 -5.79
N THR A 71 24.65 -23.58 -5.10
CA THR A 71 24.25 -24.08 -3.78
C THR A 71 24.20 -22.95 -2.75
N ALA A 72 25.16 -22.02 -2.79
CA ALA A 72 25.21 -20.87 -1.88
C ALA A 72 24.03 -19.91 -2.14
N TRP A 73 23.72 -19.64 -3.41
CA TRP A 73 22.55 -18.84 -3.80
C TRP A 73 21.24 -19.52 -3.40
N GLY A 74 21.11 -20.83 -3.58
CA GLY A 74 19.94 -21.59 -3.15
C GLY A 74 19.66 -21.47 -1.65
N ILE A 75 20.70 -21.61 -0.81
CA ILE A 75 20.59 -21.44 0.64
C ILE A 75 20.22 -19.98 0.99
N ALA A 76 20.84 -19.01 0.33
CA ALA A 76 20.55 -17.59 0.56
C ALA A 76 19.08 -17.24 0.21
N PHE A 77 18.55 -17.74 -0.90
CA PHE A 77 17.15 -17.54 -1.28
C PHE A 77 16.18 -18.27 -0.35
N LEU A 78 16.52 -19.46 0.13
CA LEU A 78 15.70 -20.16 1.12
C LEU A 78 15.58 -19.36 2.42
N ILE A 79 16.72 -18.98 3.03
CA ILE A 79 16.73 -18.19 4.27
C ILE A 79 16.04 -16.84 4.05
N GLY A 80 16.38 -16.15 2.95
CA GLY A 80 15.78 -14.87 2.58
C GLY A 80 14.27 -14.95 2.37
N GLY A 81 13.78 -16.03 1.76
CA GLY A 81 12.35 -16.24 1.57
C GLY A 81 11.60 -16.57 2.86
N VAL A 82 12.16 -17.38 3.77
CA VAL A 82 11.52 -17.61 5.09
C VAL A 82 11.38 -16.30 5.88
N ILE A 83 12.44 -15.48 5.88
CA ILE A 83 12.42 -14.14 6.51
C ILE A 83 11.38 -13.25 5.82
N SER A 84 11.35 -13.25 4.50
CA SER A 84 10.40 -12.46 3.70
C SER A 84 8.95 -12.85 3.96
N ILE A 85 8.64 -14.15 4.00
CA ILE A 85 7.29 -14.66 4.32
C ILE A 85 6.85 -14.15 5.70
N SER A 86 7.71 -14.28 6.71
CA SER A 86 7.45 -13.76 8.06
C SER A 86 7.23 -12.25 8.07
N HIS A 87 8.02 -11.51 7.29
CA HIS A 87 7.90 -10.06 7.16
C HIS A 87 6.59 -9.67 6.43
N ALA A 88 6.19 -10.41 5.39
CA ALA A 88 4.97 -10.19 4.64
C ALA A 88 3.71 -10.33 5.51
N PHE A 89 3.67 -11.32 6.41
CA PHE A 89 2.57 -11.47 7.37
C PHE A 89 2.45 -10.29 8.34
N LYS A 90 3.58 -9.74 8.81
CA LYS A 90 3.59 -8.54 9.65
C LYS A 90 3.09 -7.32 8.89
N VAL A 91 3.63 -7.09 7.69
CA VAL A 91 3.27 -5.96 6.85
C VAL A 91 1.81 -6.03 6.39
N ARG A 92 1.24 -7.21 6.18
CA ARG A 92 -0.16 -7.39 5.78
C ARG A 92 -1.13 -6.62 6.67
N LYS A 93 -0.99 -6.75 8.00
CA LYS A 93 -1.91 -6.13 8.95
C LYS A 93 -1.83 -4.60 8.83
N GLU A 94 -0.62 -4.05 8.78
CA GLU A 94 -0.41 -2.61 8.63
C GLU A 94 -0.86 -2.10 7.25
N PHE A 95 -0.62 -2.88 6.19
CA PHE A 95 -1.02 -2.57 4.82
C PHE A 95 -2.53 -2.44 4.67
N LEU A 96 -3.30 -3.39 5.21
CA LEU A 96 -4.76 -3.33 5.13
C LEU A 96 -5.31 -2.09 5.84
N THR A 97 -4.80 -1.76 7.03
CA THR A 97 -5.21 -0.57 7.78
C THR A 97 -4.87 0.72 7.02
N ARG A 98 -3.64 0.84 6.49
CA ARG A 98 -3.25 2.03 5.72
C ARG A 98 -4.00 2.13 4.39
N LEU A 99 -4.30 1.00 3.74
CA LEU A 99 -5.11 0.97 2.53
C LEU A 99 -6.54 1.44 2.80
N GLU A 100 -7.13 1.01 3.92
CA GLU A 100 -8.44 1.48 4.35
C GLU A 100 -8.44 2.99 4.62
N ALA A 101 -7.46 3.49 5.37
CA ALA A 101 -7.31 4.93 5.62
C ALA A 101 -7.13 5.74 4.32
N SER A 102 -6.31 5.25 3.38
CA SER A 102 -6.10 5.90 2.09
C SER A 102 -7.38 5.91 1.23
N GLN A 103 -8.15 4.82 1.23
CA GLN A 103 -9.44 4.76 0.52
C GLN A 103 -10.48 5.69 1.15
N PHE A 104 -10.51 5.78 2.47
CA PHE A 104 -11.40 6.70 3.19
C PHE A 104 -11.08 8.16 2.87
N ALA A 105 -9.79 8.53 2.93
CA ALA A 105 -9.34 9.87 2.57
C ALA A 105 -9.68 10.23 1.11
N LYS A 106 -9.52 9.28 0.18
CA LYS A 106 -9.88 9.51 -1.22
C LYS A 106 -11.39 9.76 -1.39
N ARG A 107 -12.24 8.94 -0.77
CA ARG A 107 -13.70 9.11 -0.86
C ARG A 107 -14.16 10.45 -0.28
N TYR A 108 -13.61 10.84 0.87
CA TYR A 108 -13.91 12.14 1.47
C TYR A 108 -13.52 13.29 0.52
N LEU A 109 -12.34 13.23 -0.08
CA LEU A 109 -11.91 14.23 -1.06
C LEU A 109 -12.85 14.27 -2.28
N ASP A 110 -13.20 13.12 -2.84
CA ASP A 110 -14.11 13.02 -3.98
C ASP A 110 -15.49 13.62 -3.64
N GLU A 111 -16.06 13.30 -2.47
CA GLU A 111 -17.32 13.89 -1.98
C GLU A 111 -17.23 15.42 -1.83
N THR A 112 -16.14 15.93 -1.24
CA THR A 112 -15.94 17.38 -1.11
C THR A 112 -15.81 18.07 -2.47
N PHE A 113 -15.14 17.44 -3.45
CA PHE A 113 -15.04 17.99 -4.80
C PHE A 113 -16.39 17.98 -5.52
N ILE A 114 -17.19 16.93 -5.36
CA ILE A 114 -18.55 16.87 -5.92
C ILE A 114 -19.40 18.02 -5.35
N HIS A 115 -19.40 18.22 -4.03
CA HIS A 115 -20.15 19.32 -3.41
C HIS A 115 -19.65 20.71 -3.86
N GLN A 116 -18.34 20.88 -4.02
CA GLN A 116 -17.79 22.14 -4.54
C GLN A 116 -18.30 22.42 -5.96
N ILE A 117 -18.29 21.42 -6.84
CA ILE A 117 -18.80 21.52 -8.20
C ILE A 117 -20.31 21.83 -8.18
N GLU A 118 -21.11 21.10 -7.40
CA GLU A 118 -22.56 21.36 -7.31
C GLU A 118 -22.87 22.81 -6.90
N SER A 119 -22.12 23.36 -5.93
CA SER A 119 -22.28 24.75 -5.49
C SER A 119 -21.89 25.77 -6.56
N GLU A 120 -20.85 25.50 -7.35
CA GLU A 120 -20.37 26.38 -8.44
C GLU A 120 -21.38 26.44 -9.59
N TYR A 121 -22.04 25.32 -9.89
CA TYR A 121 -23.03 25.23 -10.97
C TYR A 121 -24.47 25.51 -10.52
N GLY A 122 -24.71 25.82 -9.24
CA GLY A 122 -26.05 26.10 -8.70
C GLY A 122 -27.01 24.90 -8.78
N LEU A 123 -26.46 23.68 -8.82
CA LEU A 123 -27.24 22.44 -8.83
C LEU A 123 -27.71 22.19 -7.39
N ASN A 124 -28.94 22.63 -7.06
CA ASN A 124 -29.58 22.24 -5.81
C ASN A 124 -29.86 20.74 -5.87
N SER A 125 -28.98 19.93 -5.28
CA SER A 125 -29.16 18.49 -5.23
C SER A 125 -30.19 18.16 -4.15
N ASP A 126 -31.32 17.57 -4.54
CA ASP A 126 -32.35 16.98 -3.66
C ASP A 126 -31.81 15.73 -2.91
N VAL A 127 -30.54 15.76 -2.52
CA VAL A 127 -29.89 14.65 -1.81
C VAL A 127 -30.41 14.67 -0.37
N PRO A 128 -31.02 13.59 0.12
CA PRO A 128 -31.61 13.55 1.45
C PRO A 128 -30.58 13.91 2.52
N LYS A 129 -30.92 14.90 3.36
CA LYS A 129 -30.10 15.38 4.50
C LYS A 129 -29.84 14.29 5.55
N ASP A 130 -30.53 13.16 5.43
CA ASP A 130 -30.49 11.98 6.29
C ASP A 130 -29.23 11.11 6.05
N ALA A 131 -28.40 11.43 5.04
CA ALA A 131 -27.06 10.86 4.90
C ALA A 131 -26.01 11.51 5.82
N HIS A 132 -26.44 12.24 6.86
CA HIS A 132 -25.58 12.70 7.96
C HIS A 132 -25.07 11.47 8.74
N PHE A 133 -24.03 10.84 8.21
CA PHE A 133 -23.30 9.81 8.93
C PHE A 133 -22.63 10.49 10.14
N ASP A 134 -23.09 10.17 11.35
CA ASP A 134 -22.38 10.38 12.61
C ASP A 134 -20.98 9.74 12.53
N ARG A 135 -20.04 10.45 11.91
CA ARG A 135 -18.67 10.00 11.74
C ARG A 135 -17.74 11.10 12.22
N PRO A 136 -16.73 10.74 13.03
CA PRO A 136 -15.77 11.70 13.53
C PRO A 136 -15.06 12.37 12.35
N VAL A 137 -15.16 13.69 12.30
CA VAL A 137 -14.43 14.54 11.36
C VAL A 137 -12.93 14.33 11.60
N PRO A 138 -12.12 14.01 10.57
CA PRO A 138 -10.68 13.94 10.72
C PRO A 138 -10.12 15.31 11.15
N THR A 139 -9.61 15.40 12.37
CA THR A 139 -9.13 16.66 13.00
C THR A 139 -7.82 17.17 12.39
N THR A 140 -7.34 16.59 11.29
CA THR A 140 -6.04 16.92 10.67
C THR A 140 -6.13 17.84 9.48
N VAL A 141 -7.29 18.47 9.23
CA VAL A 141 -7.36 19.54 8.23
C VAL A 141 -6.73 20.79 8.84
N PHE A 142 -5.51 21.11 8.41
CA PHE A 142 -4.89 22.40 8.67
C PHE A 142 -5.72 23.45 7.92
N THR A 143 -6.63 24.12 8.62
CA THR A 143 -7.34 25.29 8.10
C THR A 143 -6.30 26.36 7.82
N ARG A 144 -5.90 26.48 6.55
CA ARG A 144 -5.10 27.61 6.09
C ARG A 144 -6.00 28.84 6.20
N GLY A 145 -5.72 29.67 7.21
CA GLY A 145 -6.51 30.84 7.57
C GLY A 145 -6.77 31.77 6.38
N THR A 146 -7.89 32.49 6.49
CA THR A 146 -8.41 33.46 5.53
C THR A 146 -7.31 34.41 5.09
N LEU A 147 -6.95 34.39 3.80
CA LEU A 147 -6.08 35.40 3.21
C LEU A 147 -6.86 36.72 3.15
N THR A 148 -6.68 37.56 4.16
CA THR A 148 -7.13 38.95 4.12
C THR A 148 -6.30 39.70 3.08
N ARG A 149 -6.94 40.05 1.97
CA ARG A 149 -6.40 40.95 0.95
C ARG A 149 -6.24 42.34 1.59
N GLN A 150 -5.01 42.75 1.88
CA GLN A 150 -4.72 44.14 2.21
C GLN A 150 -4.77 44.96 0.92
N SER A 151 -5.70 45.91 0.90
CA SER A 151 -5.79 47.04 -0.04
C SER A 151 -4.70 48.06 0.22
#